data_AF-A0A0F3GSJ1-F1
#
_entry.id   AF-A0A0F3GSJ1-F1
#
_cell.length_a   1.000
_cell.length_b   1.000
_cell.length_c   1.000
_cell.angle_alpha   90.00
_cell.angle_beta   90.00
_cell.angle_gamma   90.00
#
_symmetry.space_group_name_H-M   'P 1'
#
loop_
_entity.id
_entity.type
_entity.pdbx_description
1 polymer ?
#
loop_
_entity_poly.entity_id
_entity_poly.type
_entity_poly.pdbx_seq_one_letter_code
_entity_poly.pdbx_strand_id
1 'polypeptide(L)'
;MYIMVRVIGVIVFTTLISFLTLGLITNLPVYADTPEGLKLSDEDSAKAGQMYFDKCAGCHGMLRKGATGPALLPEKMMSLRTPSIRKAIRDGLPGGMPDWGTRGLISKGDIDLIARFIQNEPPPPPEMPMDKVRASWKVHLPLDKRPMSPQHNRNWKDFMGVVLRDVGKVAIVDGTTKELVNIIDTGFAVHILRVSASGRYLYSIGRDGMTTLIDLWMKEPTKVAEVKLCYDARSVEAS
;
A
#
# COMPACT_ATOMS: atom_id res chain seq x y z
N MET A 1 -96.58 -20.78 -19.68
CA MET A 1 -96.01 -21.30 -20.93
C MET A 1 -94.63 -21.86 -20.59
N TYR A 2 -94.58 -23.12 -20.12
CA TYR A 2 -93.95 -24.25 -20.84
C TYR A 2 -92.45 -23.97 -21.10
N ILE A 3 -91.44 -24.61 -20.50
CA ILE A 3 -91.23 -26.05 -20.27
C ILE A 3 -90.24 -26.30 -19.13
N MET A 4 -90.49 -27.42 -18.46
CA MET A 4 -89.77 -28.09 -17.39
C MET A 4 -88.96 -29.25 -17.99
N VAL A 5 -87.65 -29.39 -17.74
CA VAL A 5 -86.97 -30.71 -17.79
C VAL A 5 -85.84 -30.78 -16.74
N ARG A 6 -85.97 -31.80 -15.88
CA ARG A 6 -85.06 -32.34 -14.85
C ARG A 6 -83.72 -32.81 -15.46
N VAL A 7 -82.64 -33.06 -14.70
CA VAL A 7 -82.34 -34.39 -14.12
C VAL A 7 -80.93 -34.36 -13.49
N ILE A 8 -80.84 -34.74 -12.20
CA ILE A 8 -79.87 -35.65 -11.51
C ILE A 8 -78.35 -35.36 -11.73
N GLY A 9 -77.45 -35.19 -10.76
CA GLY A 9 -77.38 -35.59 -9.34
C GLY A 9 -76.16 -36.50 -9.11
N VAL A 10 -75.06 -36.02 -8.49
CA VAL A 10 -73.94 -36.78 -7.85
C VAL A 10 -73.23 -35.78 -6.90
N ILE A 11 -73.36 -35.83 -5.56
CA ILE A 11 -72.53 -36.56 -4.56
C ILE A 11 -71.03 -36.17 -4.66
N VAL A 12 -70.21 -35.77 -3.67
CA VAL A 12 -70.22 -35.49 -2.22
C VAL A 12 -68.74 -35.07 -1.88
N PHE A 13 -68.49 -34.59 -0.65
CA PHE A 13 -67.19 -34.55 0.10
C PHE A 13 -66.27 -33.30 -0.04
N THR A 14 -66.45 -32.39 0.94
CA THR A 14 -65.45 -31.66 1.77
C THR A 14 -64.01 -31.41 1.28
N THR A 15 -63.47 -30.20 1.51
CA THR A 15 -62.45 -29.89 2.54
C THR A 15 -61.94 -28.44 2.44
N LEU A 16 -61.77 -27.79 3.61
CA LEU A 16 -61.08 -26.51 3.81
C LEU A 16 -59.58 -26.64 3.48
N ILE A 17 -58.96 -25.68 2.78
CA ILE A 17 -57.52 -25.33 2.94
C ILE A 17 -57.29 -23.81 2.74
N SER A 18 -57.06 -23.14 3.86
CA SER A 18 -56.07 -22.11 4.23
C SER A 18 -55.58 -21.01 3.27
N PHE A 19 -55.72 -19.78 3.79
CA PHE A 19 -54.82 -18.63 3.59
C PHE A 19 -53.34 -19.03 3.75
N LEU A 20 -52.48 -18.76 2.75
CA LEU A 20 -51.06 -18.42 2.95
C LEU A 20 -50.42 -17.97 1.62
N THR A 21 -50.29 -16.66 1.40
CA THR A 21 -49.33 -16.12 0.43
C THR A 21 -48.63 -14.90 1.02
N LEU A 22 -47.71 -15.15 1.95
CA LEU A 22 -46.69 -14.19 2.34
C LEU A 22 -45.36 -14.95 2.45
N GLY A 23 -44.42 -14.68 1.54
CA GLY A 23 -43.10 -15.27 1.63
C GLY A 23 -42.37 -15.44 0.30
N LEU A 24 -42.19 -14.35 -0.46
CA LEU A 24 -41.05 -14.28 -1.37
C LEU A 24 -40.00 -13.37 -0.74
N ILE A 25 -39.35 -13.89 0.30
CA ILE A 25 -38.12 -13.28 0.84
C ILE A 25 -37.04 -13.59 -0.19
N THR A 26 -36.67 -12.58 -0.97
CA THR A 26 -35.48 -12.62 -1.81
C THR A 26 -34.27 -12.91 -0.92
N ASN A 27 -33.50 -13.95 -1.27
CA ASN A 27 -32.18 -14.23 -0.72
C ASN A 27 -31.23 -13.07 -1.06
N LEU A 28 -31.34 -11.97 -0.32
CA LEU A 28 -30.24 -11.03 -0.19
C LEU A 28 -29.15 -11.77 0.59
N PRO A 29 -27.88 -11.73 0.16
CA PRO A 29 -26.80 -12.23 1.00
C PRO A 29 -26.80 -11.38 2.27
N VAL A 30 -27.37 -11.94 3.34
CA VAL A 30 -27.15 -11.44 4.68
C VAL A 30 -25.66 -11.64 4.90
N TYR A 31 -24.88 -10.56 4.74
CA TYR A 31 -23.52 -10.49 5.24
C TYR A 31 -23.64 -10.56 6.76
N ALA A 32 -23.83 -11.76 7.28
CA ALA A 32 -23.66 -12.01 8.68
C ALA A 32 -22.17 -11.79 8.93
N ASP A 33 -21.84 -10.76 9.70
CA ASP A 33 -20.51 -10.57 10.29
C ASP A 33 -20.26 -11.69 11.33
N THR A 34 -20.43 -12.95 10.93
CA THR A 34 -20.07 -14.09 11.75
C THR A 34 -18.54 -14.17 11.79
N PRO A 35 -17.97 -14.75 12.85
CA PRO A 35 -16.55 -15.07 12.90
C PRO A 35 -16.07 -15.83 11.66
N GLU A 36 -16.88 -16.73 11.09
CA GLU A 36 -16.55 -17.40 9.81
C GLU A 36 -16.54 -16.44 8.62
N GLY A 37 -17.44 -15.46 8.57
CA GLY A 37 -17.50 -14.45 7.52
C GLY A 37 -16.32 -13.47 7.55
N LEU A 38 -15.67 -13.27 8.70
CA LEU A 38 -14.48 -12.41 8.84
C LEU A 38 -13.17 -13.14 8.53
N LYS A 39 -13.17 -14.48 8.57
CA LYS A 39 -12.00 -15.28 8.23
C LYS A 39 -11.67 -15.13 6.73
N LEU A 40 -10.44 -14.73 6.46
CA LEU A 40 -9.89 -14.61 5.10
C LEU A 40 -9.00 -15.82 4.82
N SER A 41 -8.91 -16.21 3.54
CA SER A 41 -7.84 -17.12 3.10
C SER A 41 -6.48 -16.42 3.23
N ASP A 42 -5.38 -17.17 3.14
CA ASP A 42 -4.04 -16.58 3.18
C ASP A 42 -3.80 -15.65 1.97
N GLU A 43 -4.31 -16.04 0.80
CA GLU A 43 -4.24 -15.23 -0.42
C GLU A 43 -5.04 -13.93 -0.28
N ASP A 44 -6.26 -14.01 0.22
CA ASP A 44 -7.11 -12.84 0.48
C ASP A 44 -6.48 -11.92 1.53
N SER A 45 -5.91 -12.49 2.59
CA SER A 45 -5.21 -11.74 3.65
C SER A 45 -3.98 -11.03 3.11
N ALA A 46 -3.18 -11.69 2.26
CA ALA A 46 -2.00 -11.09 1.63
C ALA A 46 -2.41 -9.95 0.68
N LYS A 47 -3.43 -10.17 -0.16
CA LYS A 47 -3.95 -9.16 -1.07
C LYS A 47 -4.51 -7.95 -0.32
N ALA A 48 -5.32 -8.18 0.71
CA ALA A 48 -5.88 -7.12 1.55
C ALA A 48 -4.79 -6.35 2.31
N GLY A 49 -3.80 -7.08 2.85
CA GLY A 49 -2.65 -6.51 3.54
C GLY A 49 -1.83 -5.59 2.65
N GLN A 50 -1.58 -5.99 1.40
CA GLN A 50 -0.89 -5.17 0.42
C GLN A 50 -1.68 -3.89 0.11
N MET A 51 -2.98 -3.99 -0.15
CA MET A 51 -3.82 -2.81 -0.38
C MET A 51 -3.88 -1.89 0.84
N TYR A 52 -3.95 -2.46 2.05
CA TYR A 52 -3.89 -1.70 3.29
C TYR A 52 -2.57 -0.95 3.42
N PHE A 53 -1.43 -1.61 3.15
CA PHE A 53 -0.11 -0.98 3.18
C PHE A 53 -0.02 0.18 2.18
N ASP A 54 -0.46 -0.02 0.94
CA ASP A 54 -0.32 0.96 -0.14
C ASP A 54 -1.25 2.16 0.00
N LYS A 55 -2.46 1.98 0.57
CA LYS A 55 -3.53 2.99 0.54
C LYS A 55 -3.95 3.51 1.92
N CYS A 56 -3.75 2.74 2.99
CA CYS A 56 -4.33 3.02 4.31
C CYS A 56 -3.29 3.26 5.40
N ALA A 57 -2.18 2.50 5.38
CA ALA A 57 -1.20 2.46 6.46
C ALA A 57 -0.47 3.80 6.67
N GLY A 58 -0.37 4.64 5.64
CA GLY A 58 0.21 5.99 5.78
C GLY A 58 -0.56 6.89 6.76
N CYS A 59 -1.89 6.76 6.82
CA CYS A 59 -2.73 7.54 7.73
C CYS A 59 -3.07 6.79 9.02
N HIS A 60 -3.27 5.47 8.95
CA HIS A 60 -3.75 4.67 10.07
C HIS A 60 -2.65 3.87 10.79
N GLY A 61 -1.43 3.87 10.25
CA GLY A 61 -0.28 3.11 10.75
C GLY A 61 -0.33 1.63 10.38
N MET A 62 0.83 0.99 10.20
CA MET A 62 0.92 -0.45 9.88
C MET A 62 0.27 -1.33 10.96
N LEU A 63 0.43 -0.95 12.23
CA LEU A 63 -0.20 -1.61 13.39
C LEU A 63 -1.62 -1.11 13.67
N ARG A 64 -2.18 -0.28 12.79
CA ARG A 64 -3.53 0.29 12.90
C ARG A 64 -3.79 1.13 14.15
N LYS A 65 -2.74 1.62 14.81
CA LYS A 65 -2.82 2.44 16.04
C LYS A 65 -3.11 3.92 15.77
N GLY A 66 -3.27 4.32 14.52
CA GLY A 66 -3.48 5.70 14.10
C GLY A 66 -2.16 6.43 13.87
N ALA A 67 -2.23 7.44 12.99
CA ALA A 67 -1.17 8.41 12.77
C ALA A 67 -1.83 9.79 12.55
N THR A 68 -2.12 10.15 11.30
CA THR A 68 -2.99 11.29 11.00
C THR A 68 -4.47 10.90 11.04
N GLY A 69 -4.79 9.69 10.61
CA GLY A 69 -6.11 9.08 10.75
C GLY A 69 -6.27 8.37 12.10
N PRO A 70 -7.52 8.10 12.52
CA PRO A 70 -7.80 7.42 13.79
C PRO A 70 -7.31 5.96 13.78
N ALA A 71 -7.17 5.37 14.96
CA ALA A 71 -6.88 3.95 15.10
C ALA A 71 -8.00 3.06 14.51
N LEU A 72 -7.60 2.00 13.81
CA LEU A 72 -8.47 0.98 13.22
C LEU A 72 -8.26 -0.36 13.93
N LEU A 73 -8.39 -0.37 15.26
CA LEU A 73 -8.20 -1.56 16.08
C LEU A 73 -9.35 -2.56 15.87
N PRO A 74 -9.07 -3.88 15.88
CA PRO A 74 -10.07 -4.93 15.62
C PRO A 74 -11.35 -4.78 16.42
N GLU A 75 -11.26 -4.55 17.75
CA GLU A 75 -12.43 -4.37 18.62
C GLU A 75 -13.39 -3.28 18.13
N LYS A 76 -12.86 -2.11 17.76
CA LYS A 76 -13.65 -1.01 17.22
C LYS A 76 -14.17 -1.31 15.82
N MET A 77 -13.37 -1.96 14.97
CA MET A 77 -13.80 -2.28 13.61
C MET A 77 -14.93 -3.32 13.64
N MET A 78 -14.83 -4.35 14.48
CA MET A 78 -15.88 -5.35 14.67
C MET A 78 -17.19 -4.72 15.14
N SER A 79 -17.15 -3.73 16.05
CA SER A 79 -18.37 -3.04 16.51
C SER A 79 -19.02 -2.16 15.44
N LEU A 80 -18.22 -1.60 14.51
CA LEU A 80 -18.74 -0.84 13.36
C LEU A 80 -19.38 -1.73 12.29
N ARG A 81 -18.95 -3.00 12.19
CA ARG A 81 -19.43 -4.02 11.24
C ARG A 81 -19.06 -3.75 9.77
N THR A 82 -18.95 -4.82 8.98
CA THR A 82 -18.49 -4.75 7.58
C THR A 82 -19.28 -3.76 6.72
N PRO A 83 -20.64 -3.68 6.77
CA PRO A 83 -21.38 -2.75 5.94
C PRO A 83 -21.00 -1.27 6.15
N SER A 84 -20.78 -0.86 7.41
CA SER A 84 -20.40 0.51 7.76
C SER A 84 -18.99 0.82 7.29
N ILE A 85 -18.06 -0.12 7.49
CA ILE A 85 -16.67 0.02 7.04
C ILE A 85 -16.61 0.13 5.51
N ARG A 86 -17.33 -0.73 4.78
CA ARG A 86 -17.41 -0.65 3.31
C ARG A 86 -17.92 0.71 2.84
N LYS A 87 -18.95 1.25 3.52
CA LYS A 87 -19.48 2.58 3.21
C LYS A 87 -18.41 3.66 3.40
N ALA A 88 -17.70 3.63 4.53
CA ALA A 88 -16.64 4.60 4.82
C ALA A 88 -15.49 4.51 3.80
N ILE A 89 -15.04 3.31 3.42
CA ILE A 89 -13.98 3.14 2.41
C ILE A 89 -14.48 3.60 1.03
N ARG A 90 -15.72 3.26 0.65
CA ARG A 90 -16.29 3.59 -0.66
C ARG A 90 -16.49 5.10 -0.83
N ASP A 91 -17.11 5.74 0.16
CA ASP A 91 -17.61 7.12 0.05
C ASP A 91 -16.67 8.14 0.72
N GLY A 92 -15.64 7.68 1.45
CA GLY A 92 -14.82 8.54 2.29
C GLY A 92 -15.56 9.02 3.55
N LEU A 93 -14.87 9.82 4.37
CA LEU A 93 -15.45 10.49 5.53
C LEU A 93 -14.99 11.96 5.58
N PRO A 94 -15.82 12.87 6.11
CA PRO A 94 -15.39 14.22 6.44
C PRO A 94 -14.14 14.21 7.33
N GLY A 95 -13.25 15.19 7.17
CA GLY A 95 -12.01 15.28 7.95
C GLY A 95 -10.79 14.61 7.31
N GLY A 96 -10.85 14.29 6.01
CA GLY A 96 -9.67 13.93 5.22
C GLY A 96 -9.56 12.46 4.80
N MET A 97 -10.54 11.60 5.15
CA MET A 97 -10.57 10.23 4.64
C MET A 97 -11.06 10.23 3.18
N PRO A 98 -10.23 9.79 2.21
CA PRO A 98 -10.56 9.84 0.81
C PRO A 98 -11.63 8.82 0.40
N ASP A 99 -12.32 9.11 -0.70
CA ASP A 99 -13.39 8.31 -1.26
C ASP A 99 -12.85 7.36 -2.35
N TRP A 100 -12.58 6.11 -1.98
CA TRP A 100 -11.88 5.17 -2.86
C TRP A 100 -12.78 4.54 -3.92
N GLY A 101 -14.03 4.25 -3.57
CA GLY A 101 -14.95 3.51 -4.42
C GLY A 101 -15.73 4.40 -5.39
N THR A 102 -16.18 5.57 -4.95
CA THR A 102 -16.83 6.59 -5.80
C THR A 102 -15.91 7.08 -6.91
N ARG A 103 -14.60 7.17 -6.63
CA ARG A 103 -13.56 7.52 -7.62
C ARG A 103 -13.10 6.35 -8.50
N GLY A 104 -13.64 5.15 -8.28
CA GLY A 104 -13.26 3.94 -9.03
C GLY A 104 -11.81 3.49 -8.81
N LEU A 105 -11.17 3.90 -7.71
CA LEU A 105 -9.76 3.56 -7.41
C LEU A 105 -9.61 2.17 -6.78
N ILE A 106 -10.67 1.68 -6.11
CA ILE A 106 -10.72 0.35 -5.50
C ILE A 106 -12.04 -0.30 -5.88
N SER A 107 -12.00 -1.56 -6.32
CA SER A 107 -13.19 -2.31 -6.73
C SER A 107 -14.11 -2.60 -5.54
N LYS A 108 -15.40 -2.88 -5.79
CA LYS A 108 -16.34 -3.25 -4.72
C LYS A 108 -15.89 -4.50 -3.95
N GLY A 109 -15.30 -5.48 -4.64
CA GLY A 109 -14.77 -6.70 -4.02
C GLY A 109 -13.56 -6.42 -3.14
N ASP A 110 -12.65 -5.56 -3.59
CA ASP A 110 -11.48 -5.18 -2.81
C ASP A 110 -11.86 -4.33 -1.58
N ILE A 111 -12.89 -3.48 -1.68
CA ILE A 111 -13.44 -2.75 -0.55
C ILE A 111 -14.00 -3.71 0.52
N ASP A 112 -14.73 -4.75 0.10
CA ASP A 112 -15.24 -5.78 1.00
C ASP A 112 -14.09 -6.54 1.67
N LEU A 113 -13.08 -6.90 0.88
CA LEU A 113 -11.90 -7.60 1.35
C LEU A 113 -11.12 -6.78 2.39
N ILE A 114 -10.87 -5.49 2.15
CA ILE A 114 -10.23 -4.59 3.11
C ILE A 114 -11.09 -4.42 4.36
N ALA A 115 -12.41 -4.26 4.20
CA ALA A 115 -13.31 -4.11 5.34
C ALA A 115 -13.29 -5.31 6.28
N ARG A 116 -13.25 -6.53 5.74
CA ARG A 116 -13.09 -7.78 6.51
C ARG A 116 -11.67 -7.87 7.11
N PHE A 117 -10.63 -7.53 6.34
CA PHE A 117 -9.24 -7.57 6.79
C PHE A 117 -8.96 -6.66 8.00
N ILE A 118 -9.51 -5.45 8.03
CA ILE A 118 -9.25 -4.53 9.15
C ILE A 118 -9.95 -4.93 10.47
N GLN A 119 -10.87 -5.89 10.42
CA GLN A 119 -11.53 -6.48 11.59
C GLN A 119 -10.74 -7.66 12.18
N ASN A 120 -9.77 -8.22 11.45
CA ASN A 120 -8.85 -9.24 11.96
C ASN A 120 -7.65 -8.60 12.68
N GLU A 121 -6.96 -9.32 13.54
CA GLU A 121 -5.70 -8.86 14.13
C GLU A 121 -4.67 -8.50 13.05
N PRO A 122 -3.95 -7.36 13.16
CA PRO A 122 -2.95 -7.00 12.18
C PRO A 122 -1.77 -7.97 12.23
N PRO A 123 -1.26 -8.44 11.07
CA PRO A 123 -0.05 -9.24 11.06
C PRO A 123 1.13 -8.42 11.59
N PRO A 124 2.09 -9.04 12.30
CA PRO A 124 3.28 -8.36 12.76
C PRO A 124 4.08 -7.84 11.54
N PRO A 125 4.67 -6.62 11.62
CA PRO A 125 5.54 -6.11 10.57
C PRO A 125 6.76 -7.02 10.39
N PRO A 126 7.27 -7.20 9.17
CA PRO A 126 8.52 -7.91 8.96
C PRO A 126 9.67 -7.13 9.60
N GLU A 127 10.51 -7.84 10.36
CA GLU A 127 11.72 -7.26 10.93
C GLU A 127 12.88 -7.25 9.92
N MET A 128 13.83 -6.33 10.13
CA MET A 128 15.09 -6.26 9.40
C MET A 128 16.27 -6.50 10.36
N PRO A 129 16.53 -7.76 10.75
CA PRO A 129 17.66 -8.09 11.61
C PRO A 129 19.01 -7.81 10.93
N MET A 130 20.04 -7.64 11.76
CA MET A 130 21.37 -7.17 11.31
C MET A 130 22.06 -8.10 10.31
N ASP A 131 21.77 -9.40 10.34
CA ASP A 131 22.25 -10.37 9.36
C ASP A 131 21.70 -10.07 7.96
N LYS A 132 20.41 -9.73 7.83
CA LYS A 132 19.82 -9.28 6.57
C LYS A 132 20.41 -7.95 6.09
N VAL A 133 20.61 -7.00 7.02
CA VAL A 133 21.26 -5.72 6.70
C VAL A 133 22.67 -5.97 6.15
N ARG A 134 23.48 -6.79 6.82
CA ARG A 134 24.84 -7.14 6.37
C ARG A 134 24.85 -7.89 5.04
N ALA A 135 23.90 -8.81 4.83
CA ALA A 135 23.76 -9.53 3.56
C ALA A 135 23.39 -8.59 2.39
N SER A 136 22.70 -7.49 2.66
CA SER A 136 22.38 -6.47 1.65
C SER A 136 23.53 -5.49 1.39
N TRP A 137 24.51 -5.39 2.30
CA TRP A 137 25.60 -4.43 2.20
C TRP A 137 26.59 -4.85 1.12
N LYS A 138 26.81 -3.96 0.15
CA LYS A 138 27.78 -4.16 -0.92
C LYS A 138 28.72 -2.97 -1.00
N VAL A 139 30.02 -3.27 -1.02
CA VAL A 139 31.07 -2.29 -1.30
C VAL A 139 31.56 -2.55 -2.72
N HIS A 140 31.18 -1.67 -3.66
CA HIS A 140 31.59 -1.77 -5.06
C HIS A 140 33.02 -1.28 -5.25
N LEU A 141 33.41 -0.22 -4.54
CA LEU A 141 34.76 0.32 -4.55
C LEU A 141 35.27 0.54 -3.11
N PRO A 142 36.20 -0.31 -2.63
CA PRO A 142 36.87 -0.16 -1.34
C PRO A 142 37.55 1.20 -1.18
N LEU A 143 37.65 1.69 0.06
CA LEU A 143 38.15 3.03 0.38
C LEU A 143 39.58 3.29 -0.12
N ASP A 144 40.47 2.31 0.02
CA ASP A 144 41.87 2.32 -0.42
C ASP A 144 42.02 2.40 -1.95
N LYS A 145 40.96 2.09 -2.70
CA LYS A 145 40.93 2.18 -4.16
C LYS A 145 40.20 3.43 -4.69
N ARG A 146 39.70 4.29 -3.81
CA ARG A 146 39.02 5.53 -4.22
C ARG A 146 40.02 6.63 -4.55
N PRO A 147 39.65 7.60 -5.41
CA PRO A 147 40.54 8.72 -5.72
C PRO A 147 40.95 9.52 -4.48
N MET A 148 42.21 9.96 -4.44
CA MET A 148 42.70 10.87 -3.39
C MET A 148 42.42 12.35 -3.71
N SER A 149 42.04 12.64 -4.96
CA SER A 149 41.64 13.96 -5.46
C SER A 149 40.62 13.79 -6.61
N PRO A 150 39.88 14.83 -6.99
CA PRO A 150 38.97 14.78 -8.14
C PRO A 150 39.70 14.36 -9.43
N GLN A 151 39.14 13.38 -10.16
CA GLN A 151 39.67 12.86 -11.43
C GLN A 151 39.05 13.54 -12.66
N HIS A 152 38.50 14.74 -12.48
CA HIS A 152 37.91 15.56 -13.53
C HIS A 152 38.12 17.04 -13.22
N ASN A 153 37.98 17.91 -14.23
CA ASN A 153 38.18 19.35 -14.09
C ASN A 153 36.87 20.14 -13.84
N ARG A 154 35.78 19.46 -13.47
CA ARG A 154 34.47 20.07 -13.20
C ARG A 154 34.38 20.68 -11.80
N ASN A 155 33.49 21.65 -11.63
CA ASN A 155 33.17 22.22 -10.32
C ASN A 155 32.23 21.31 -9.54
N TRP A 156 32.75 20.20 -9.00
CA TRP A 156 31.95 19.20 -8.27
C TRP A 156 31.24 19.75 -7.03
N LYS A 157 31.66 20.90 -6.51
CA LYS A 157 30.98 21.59 -5.40
C LYS A 157 29.68 22.27 -5.84
N ASP A 158 29.50 22.48 -7.14
CA ASP A 158 28.31 23.04 -7.77
C ASP A 158 27.52 21.97 -8.54
N PHE A 159 27.72 20.69 -8.23
CA PHE A 159 26.88 19.63 -8.78
C PHE A 159 25.49 19.62 -8.15
N MET A 160 24.49 19.42 -8.99
CA MET A 160 23.11 19.20 -8.59
C MET A 160 22.78 17.71 -8.74
N GLY A 161 22.42 17.06 -7.64
CA GLY A 161 21.79 15.75 -7.67
C GLY A 161 20.30 15.89 -7.94
N VAL A 162 19.82 15.26 -9.02
CA VAL A 162 18.41 15.30 -9.43
C VAL A 162 17.81 13.90 -9.35
N VAL A 163 16.74 13.78 -8.58
CA VAL A 163 16.01 12.52 -8.40
C VAL A 163 15.15 12.23 -9.64
N LEU A 164 15.44 11.12 -10.32
CA LEU A 164 14.62 10.57 -11.39
C LEU A 164 13.73 9.47 -10.80
N ARG A 165 12.68 9.91 -10.09
CA ARG A 165 11.91 9.12 -9.13
C ARG A 165 11.47 7.76 -9.65
N ASP A 166 10.61 7.73 -10.67
CA ASP A 166 9.92 6.49 -11.04
C ASP A 166 10.83 5.47 -11.74
N VAL A 167 11.94 5.94 -12.34
CA VAL A 167 12.97 5.08 -12.93
C VAL A 167 14.07 4.68 -11.95
N GLY A 168 14.03 5.18 -10.71
CA GLY A 168 14.94 4.72 -9.67
C GLY A 168 16.37 5.26 -9.74
N LYS A 169 16.58 6.36 -10.45
CA LYS A 169 17.91 6.88 -10.76
C LYS A 169 18.16 8.25 -10.15
N VAL A 170 19.43 8.63 -10.10
CA VAL A 170 19.90 9.97 -9.76
C VAL A 170 20.73 10.50 -10.92
N ALA A 171 20.35 11.65 -11.45
CA ALA A 171 21.18 12.38 -12.39
C ALA A 171 22.10 13.35 -11.63
N ILE A 172 23.36 13.42 -12.05
CA ILE A 172 24.31 14.44 -11.62
C ILE A 172 24.42 15.46 -12.74
N VAL A 173 24.07 16.70 -12.45
CA VAL A 173 24.10 17.82 -13.40
C VAL A 173 25.07 18.87 -12.90
N ASP A 174 25.89 19.41 -13.79
CA ASP A 174 26.77 20.53 -13.46
C ASP A 174 25.93 21.81 -13.32
N GLY A 175 25.97 22.44 -12.14
CA GLY A 175 25.13 23.59 -11.79
C GLY A 175 25.46 24.84 -12.58
N THR A 176 26.67 24.95 -13.13
CA THR A 176 27.11 26.12 -13.91
C THR A 176 26.77 25.93 -15.39
N THR A 177 27.23 24.84 -15.99
CA THR A 177 27.11 24.57 -17.43
C THR A 177 25.76 23.94 -17.82
N LYS A 178 25.03 23.40 -16.84
CA LYS A 178 23.79 22.62 -17.02
C LYS A 178 23.98 21.30 -17.78
N GLU A 179 25.23 20.88 -17.96
CA GLU A 179 25.54 19.60 -18.61
C GLU A 179 25.20 18.42 -17.70
N LEU A 180 24.66 17.37 -18.30
CA LEU A 180 24.48 16.07 -17.64
C LEU A 180 25.85 15.41 -17.46
N VAL A 181 26.27 15.20 -16.21
CA VAL A 181 27.54 14.54 -15.88
C VAL A 181 27.39 13.03 -15.91
N ASN A 182 26.35 12.50 -15.26
CA ASN A 182 26.05 11.06 -15.27
C ASN A 182 24.61 10.78 -14.82
N ILE A 183 24.09 9.58 -15.11
CA ILE A 183 22.86 9.03 -14.52
C ILE A 183 23.19 7.72 -13.83
N ILE A 184 22.94 7.66 -12.52
CA ILE A 184 23.35 6.56 -11.65
C ILE A 184 22.11 5.77 -11.24
N ASP A 185 22.19 4.44 -11.36
CA ASP A 185 21.15 3.54 -10.85
C ASP A 185 21.30 3.34 -9.33
N THR A 186 20.30 3.84 -8.61
CA THR A 186 20.25 3.92 -7.14
C THR A 186 19.15 3.04 -6.54
N GLY A 187 18.43 2.26 -7.37
CA GLY A 187 17.38 1.36 -6.90
C GLY A 187 15.97 1.95 -7.02
N PHE A 188 15.18 1.96 -5.95
CA PHE A 188 13.74 2.24 -6.03
C PHE A 188 13.39 3.65 -5.53
N ALA A 189 12.73 4.44 -6.38
CA ALA A 189 12.08 5.71 -6.05
C ALA A 189 12.81 6.53 -4.96
N VAL A 190 13.97 7.10 -5.31
CA VAL A 190 14.76 7.92 -4.39
C VAL A 190 13.90 9.03 -3.79
N HIS A 191 13.98 9.21 -2.47
CA HIS A 191 13.20 10.21 -1.75
C HIS A 191 13.97 11.51 -1.54
N ILE A 192 15.20 11.40 -1.05
CA ILE A 192 16.07 12.55 -0.83
C ILE A 192 17.52 12.20 -1.17
N LEU A 193 18.29 13.27 -1.37
CA LEU A 193 19.74 13.25 -1.45
C LEU A 193 20.32 14.04 -0.27
N ARG A 194 21.46 13.61 0.24
CA ARG A 194 22.28 14.33 1.23
C ARG A 194 23.74 14.28 0.84
N VAL A 195 24.48 15.28 1.28
CA VAL A 195 25.91 15.42 0.93
C VAL A 195 26.71 15.30 2.22
N SER A 196 27.82 14.57 2.19
CA SER A 196 28.78 14.56 3.31
C SER A 196 29.30 15.96 3.62
N ALA A 197 29.77 16.24 4.84
CA ALA A 197 30.32 17.55 5.18
C ALA A 197 31.48 18.01 4.29
N SER A 198 32.28 17.09 3.75
CA SER A 198 33.36 17.42 2.80
C SER A 198 32.87 17.81 1.40
N GLY A 199 31.59 17.61 1.11
CA GLY A 199 30.99 17.76 -0.21
C GLY A 199 31.27 16.59 -1.17
N ARG A 200 32.19 15.67 -0.85
CA ARG A 200 32.68 14.64 -1.78
C ARG A 200 31.64 13.56 -2.07
N TYR A 201 30.91 13.13 -1.06
CA TYR A 201 29.99 12.02 -1.17
C TYR A 201 28.55 12.47 -1.21
N LEU A 202 27.79 11.88 -2.12
CA LEU A 202 26.35 12.04 -2.23
C LEU A 202 25.67 10.74 -1.75
N TYR A 203 24.76 10.86 -0.81
CA TYR A 203 23.95 9.78 -0.26
C TYR A 203 22.56 9.88 -0.87
N SER A 204 22.06 8.77 -1.38
CA SER A 204 20.65 8.63 -1.77
C SER A 204 19.94 7.62 -0.87
N ILE A 205 18.69 7.90 -0.53
CA ILE A 205 17.80 6.95 0.14
C ILE A 205 16.59 6.65 -0.74
N GLY A 206 16.46 5.39 -1.14
CA GLY A 206 15.28 4.83 -1.79
C GLY A 206 14.11 4.73 -0.82
N ARG A 207 12.89 4.87 -1.32
CA ARG A 207 11.68 4.69 -0.50
C ARG A 207 11.57 3.28 0.10
N ASP A 208 12.24 2.32 -0.49
CA ASP A 208 12.33 0.94 -0.04
C ASP A 208 13.40 0.73 1.06
N GLY A 209 14.14 1.76 1.48
CA GLY A 209 15.19 1.63 2.48
C GLY A 209 16.57 1.28 1.94
N MET A 210 16.77 1.27 0.61
CA MET A 210 18.10 1.17 0.00
C MET A 210 18.84 2.50 0.11
N THR A 211 19.97 2.52 0.80
CA THR A 211 20.89 3.65 0.85
C THR A 211 22.05 3.41 -0.11
N THR A 212 22.36 4.39 -0.95
CA THR A 212 23.51 4.32 -1.88
C THR A 212 24.47 5.47 -1.61
N LEU A 213 25.76 5.17 -1.64
CA LEU A 213 26.85 6.13 -1.52
C LEU A 213 27.49 6.35 -2.89
N ILE A 214 27.54 7.60 -3.35
CA ILE A 214 28.10 8.01 -4.64
C ILE A 214 29.35 8.86 -4.39
N ASP A 215 30.45 8.53 -5.06
CA ASP A 215 31.71 9.32 -4.99
C ASP A 215 31.76 10.31 -6.16
N LEU A 216 31.69 11.60 -5.85
CA LEU A 216 31.67 12.67 -6.85
C LEU A 216 33.06 12.96 -7.42
N TRP A 217 34.15 12.40 -6.87
CA TRP A 217 35.52 12.65 -7.34
C TRP A 217 35.98 11.70 -8.44
N MET A 218 35.21 10.65 -8.74
CA MET A 218 35.56 9.72 -9.81
C MET A 218 35.43 10.39 -11.19
N LYS A 219 36.22 9.93 -12.18
CA LYS A 219 36.16 10.46 -13.57
C LYS A 219 34.72 10.56 -14.09
N GLU A 220 33.94 9.51 -13.81
CA GLU A 220 32.49 9.48 -13.92
C GLU A 220 31.93 9.16 -12.53
N PRO A 221 31.22 10.09 -11.87
CA PRO A 221 30.61 9.85 -10.57
C PRO A 221 29.72 8.61 -10.60
N THR A 222 29.91 7.69 -9.66
CA THR A 222 29.14 6.44 -9.59
C THR A 222 28.99 5.96 -8.14
N LYS A 223 28.13 4.97 -7.92
CA LYS A 223 27.95 4.37 -6.61
C LYS A 223 29.16 3.53 -6.21
N VAL A 224 29.65 3.73 -5.00
CA VAL A 224 30.80 3.02 -4.41
C VAL A 224 30.40 2.05 -3.30
N ALA A 225 29.21 2.22 -2.72
CA ALA A 225 28.61 1.28 -1.78
C ALA A 225 27.08 1.42 -1.74
N GLU A 226 26.39 0.36 -1.32
CA GLU A 226 24.95 0.35 -1.08
C GLU A 226 24.58 -0.58 0.08
N VAL A 227 23.48 -0.29 0.80
CA VAL A 227 22.97 -1.12 1.90
C VAL A 227 21.47 -0.89 2.10
N LYS A 228 20.71 -1.96 2.35
CA LYS A 228 19.29 -1.88 2.67
C LYS A 228 19.10 -1.99 4.19
N LEU A 229 18.59 -0.93 4.81
CA LEU A 229 18.48 -0.82 6.27
C LEU A 229 17.09 -1.17 6.80
N CYS A 230 16.06 -1.05 5.97
CA CYS A 230 14.67 -1.33 6.31
C CYS A 230 13.84 -1.60 5.04
N TYR A 231 12.51 -1.71 5.18
CA TYR A 231 11.59 -1.94 4.06
C TYR A 231 10.89 -0.66 3.57
N ASP A 232 10.82 0.38 4.40
CA ASP A 232 10.26 1.70 4.06
C ASP A 232 11.09 2.80 4.74
N ALA A 233 11.65 3.73 3.96
CA ALA A 233 12.46 4.85 4.46
C ALA A 233 12.19 6.14 3.69
N ARG A 234 12.45 7.28 4.33
CA ARG A 234 12.36 8.61 3.67
C ARG A 234 13.56 9.50 3.97
N SER A 235 14.46 9.07 4.86
CA SER A 235 15.54 9.92 5.34
C SER A 235 16.87 9.18 5.42
N VAL A 236 17.92 9.90 5.07
CA VAL A 236 19.33 9.62 5.34
C VAL A 236 19.96 10.96 5.69
N GLU A 237 21.00 10.96 6.51
CA GLU A 237 21.80 12.15 6.76
C GLU A 237 23.29 11.77 6.82
N ALA A 238 24.15 12.74 6.54
CA ALA A 238 25.59 12.59 6.63
C ALA A 238 26.19 13.67 7.54
N SER A 239 27.23 13.30 8.26
CA SER A 239 28.06 14.19 9.07
C SER A 239 29.29 14.68 8.33
#